data_AF-A0A9W8Y7M4-F1
#
_entry.id   AF-A0A9W8Y7M4-F1
#
_cell.length_a   1.000
_cell.length_b   1.000
_cell.length_c   1.000
_cell.angle_alpha   90.00
_cell.angle_beta   90.00
_cell.angle_gamma   90.00
#
_symmetry.space_group_name_H-M   'P 1'
#
loop_
_entity.id
_entity.type
_entity.pdbx_description
1 polymer ?
#
loop_
_entity_poly.entity_id
_entity_poly.type
_entity_poly.pdbx_seq_one_letter_code
_entity_poly.pdbx_strand_id
1 'polypeptide(L)'
;MDEDPSALAAQHINTDPGTWQATPIPGKGIGMLASKPLNFKDRVTAYTPAFLAYLETELSTLDREAWWKLAIEQLPEKTKADFMNLTYVFGDMRIRIQDIVKANTFQVDVEGVNHLAIFPETSRLNHACNPK
;
A
#
# COMPACT_ATOMS: atom_id res chain seq x y z
N MET A 1 -12.34 14.01 -10.15
CA MET A 1 -11.03 14.60 -10.50
C MET A 1 -10.33 13.50 -11.28
N ASP A 2 -10.37 13.56 -12.60
CA ASP A 2 -9.71 12.55 -13.42
C ASP A 2 -8.21 12.86 -13.38
N GLU A 3 -7.43 11.97 -12.75
CA GLU A 3 -5.97 12.07 -12.82
C GLU A 3 -5.54 11.95 -14.28
N ASP A 4 -4.75 12.91 -14.78
CA ASP A 4 -4.15 12.82 -16.12
C ASP A 4 -3.04 11.75 -16.11
N PRO A 5 -3.25 10.59 -16.75
CA PRO A 5 -2.27 9.51 -16.73
C PRO A 5 -0.94 9.91 -17.37
N SER A 6 -0.96 10.90 -18.28
CA SER A 6 0.24 11.38 -18.98
C SER A 6 1.15 12.17 -18.04
N ALA A 7 0.59 12.89 -17.07
CA ALA A 7 1.34 13.64 -16.07
C ALA A 7 2.07 12.71 -15.09
N LEU A 8 1.46 11.59 -14.71
CA LEU A 8 2.08 10.56 -13.88
C LEU A 8 3.22 9.85 -14.63
N ALA A 9 2.98 9.49 -15.89
CA ALA A 9 3.98 8.84 -16.73
C ALA A 9 5.23 9.73 -16.95
N ALA A 10 5.03 11.02 -17.19
CA ALA A 10 6.13 11.99 -17.34
C ALA A 10 7.02 12.09 -16.09
N GLN A 11 6.48 11.78 -14.92
CA GLN A 11 7.20 11.79 -13.64
C GLN A 11 7.69 10.40 -13.23
N HIS A 12 7.42 9.36 -14.02
CA HIS A 12 7.67 7.95 -13.70
C HIS A 12 7.03 7.55 -12.35
N ILE A 13 5.78 7.95 -12.15
CA ILE A 13 4.92 7.48 -11.05
C ILE A 13 4.19 6.23 -11.52
N ASN A 14 3.95 5.26 -10.62
CA ASN A 14 3.32 3.96 -10.91
C ASN A 14 4.12 3.06 -11.87
N THR A 15 5.42 3.33 -12.02
CA THR A 15 6.34 2.51 -12.80
C THR A 15 7.39 1.89 -11.89
N ASP A 16 7.78 0.64 -12.16
CA ASP A 16 8.88 -0.01 -11.45
C ASP A 16 10.20 0.75 -11.70
N PRO A 17 10.81 1.35 -10.66
CA PRO A 17 12.04 2.11 -10.81
C PRO A 17 13.29 1.23 -10.97
N GLY A 18 13.19 -0.10 -10.76
CA GLY A 18 14.33 -1.03 -10.82
C GLY A 18 15.39 -0.79 -9.75
N THR A 19 15.07 0.02 -8.73
CA THR A 19 15.97 0.38 -7.61
C THR A 19 15.85 -0.60 -6.45
N TRP A 20 14.78 -1.40 -6.41
CA TRP A 20 14.49 -2.36 -5.34
C TRP A 20 13.79 -3.61 -5.86
N GLN A 21 13.72 -4.65 -5.03
CA GLN A 21 12.96 -5.87 -5.28
C GLN A 21 12.28 -6.39 -4.01
N ALA A 22 11.06 -6.93 -4.15
CA ALA A 22 10.39 -7.65 -3.08
C ALA A 22 11.04 -9.03 -2.89
N THR A 23 11.54 -9.31 -1.70
CA THR A 23 12.34 -10.51 -1.40
C THR A 23 11.78 -11.19 -0.15
N PRO A 24 11.56 -12.52 -0.15
CA PRO A 24 11.30 -13.27 1.07
C PRO A 24 12.50 -13.19 2.03
N ILE A 25 12.25 -12.79 3.28
CA ILE A 25 13.25 -12.68 4.34
C ILE A 25 12.85 -13.65 5.46
N PRO A 26 13.73 -14.63 5.80
CA PRO A 26 13.45 -15.59 6.87
C PRO A 26 13.04 -14.89 8.19
N GLY A 27 11.89 -15.29 8.73
CA GLY A 27 11.34 -14.74 9.97
C GLY A 27 10.74 -13.33 9.87
N LYS A 28 10.74 -12.68 8.69
CA LYS A 28 10.19 -11.32 8.48
C LYS A 28 9.16 -11.20 7.37
N GLY A 29 8.78 -12.31 6.71
CA GLY A 29 7.87 -12.28 5.57
C GLY A 29 8.56 -11.74 4.31
N ILE A 30 7.88 -10.88 3.55
CA ILE A 30 8.43 -10.26 2.33
C ILE A 30 8.91 -8.85 2.67
N GLY A 31 10.17 -8.54 2.38
CA GLY A 31 10.75 -7.21 2.52
C GLY A 31 11.19 -6.60 1.18
N MET A 32 11.34 -5.28 1.15
CA MET A 32 11.97 -4.54 0.06
C MET A 32 13.49 -4.46 0.27
N LEU A 33 14.27 -4.91 -0.71
CA LEU A 33 15.74 -4.79 -0.73
C LEU A 33 16.19 -3.96 -1.92
N ALA A 34 17.23 -3.15 -1.75
CA ALA A 34 17.82 -2.39 -2.85
C ALA A 34 18.44 -3.34 -3.90
N SER A 35 18.17 -3.09 -5.18
CA SER A 35 18.70 -3.88 -6.31
C SER A 35 20.02 -3.33 -6.85
N LYS A 36 20.42 -2.14 -6.39
CA LYS A 36 21.67 -1.46 -6.74
C LYS A 36 22.15 -0.57 -5.59
N PRO A 37 23.41 -0.11 -5.59
CA PRO A 37 23.86 0.94 -4.67
C PRO A 37 22.98 2.20 -4.84
N LEU A 38 22.52 2.75 -3.71
CA LEU A 38 21.74 3.98 -3.66
C LEU A 38 22.61 5.12 -3.11
N ASN A 39 22.45 6.30 -3.69
CA ASN A 39 23.02 7.54 -3.17
C ASN A 39 21.98 8.29 -2.33
N PHE A 40 22.45 9.18 -1.47
CA PHE A 40 21.57 10.05 -0.71
C PHE A 40 20.68 10.87 -1.66
N LYS A 41 19.37 10.89 -1.38
CA LYS A 41 18.30 11.51 -2.20
C LYS A 41 17.94 10.77 -3.49
N ASP A 42 18.47 9.57 -3.74
CA ASP A 42 17.94 8.73 -4.82
C ASP A 42 16.46 8.43 -4.55
N ARG A 43 15.64 8.61 -5.59
CA ARG A 43 14.22 8.21 -5.52
C ARG A 43 14.14 6.69 -5.56
N VAL A 44 13.74 6.10 -4.44
CA VAL A 44 13.55 4.66 -4.33
C VAL A 44 12.25 4.23 -5.02
N THR A 45 11.14 4.91 -4.77
CA THR A 45 9.81 4.51 -5.26
C THR A 45 8.86 5.70 -5.37
N ALA A 46 7.87 5.63 -6.27
CA ALA A 46 6.81 6.64 -6.39
C ALA A 46 5.54 6.01 -6.98
N TYR A 47 4.52 5.84 -6.16
CA TYR A 47 3.25 5.21 -6.52
C TYR A 47 2.08 6.01 -5.94
N THR A 48 0.94 5.98 -6.62
CA THR A 48 -0.36 6.43 -6.09
C THR A 48 -0.94 5.35 -5.17
N PRO A 49 -1.83 5.70 -4.22
CA PRO A 49 -2.44 4.70 -3.36
C PRO A 49 -3.36 3.78 -4.16
N ALA A 50 -3.27 2.47 -3.92
CA ALA A 50 -4.23 1.48 -4.46
C ALA A 50 -5.54 1.46 -3.67
N PHE A 51 -5.53 1.98 -2.44
CA PHE A 51 -6.69 2.09 -1.58
C PHE A 51 -6.60 3.40 -0.79
N LEU A 52 -7.69 4.15 -0.75
CA LEU A 52 -7.84 5.35 0.04
C LEU A 52 -9.22 5.32 0.70
N ALA A 53 -9.28 5.43 2.03
CA ALA A 53 -10.52 5.47 2.77
C ALA A 53 -10.51 6.57 3.82
N TYR A 54 -11.64 7.27 3.96
CA TYR A 54 -11.86 8.20 5.05
C TYR A 54 -11.79 7.44 6.39
N LEU A 55 -11.09 8.00 7.38
CA LEU A 55 -11.01 7.43 8.71
C LEU A 55 -12.31 7.74 9.48
N GLU A 56 -13.30 6.86 9.33
CA GLU A 56 -14.59 6.94 10.02
C GLU A 56 -14.68 5.95 11.20
N THR A 57 -15.63 6.21 12.12
CA THR A 57 -15.89 5.39 13.32
C THR A 57 -17.33 4.89 13.43
N GLU A 58 -18.18 5.18 12.44
CA GLU A 58 -19.62 4.98 12.49
C GLU A 58 -20.03 3.59 12.00
N LEU A 59 -19.31 3.02 11.03
CA LEU A 59 -19.62 1.71 10.47
C LEU A 59 -19.23 0.59 11.42
N SER A 60 -20.08 -0.44 11.47
CA SER A 60 -19.70 -1.71 12.08
C SER A 60 -18.54 -2.34 11.32
N THR A 61 -17.76 -3.20 12.00
CA THR A 61 -16.63 -3.89 11.37
C THR A 61 -17.07 -4.68 10.12
N LEU A 62 -18.23 -5.34 10.14
CA LEU A 62 -18.69 -6.13 8.99
C LEU A 62 -19.17 -5.26 7.83
N ASP A 63 -19.84 -4.14 8.12
CA ASP A 63 -20.29 -3.21 7.07
C ASP A 63 -19.10 -2.53 6.40
N ARG A 64 -18.11 -2.09 7.20
CA ARG A 64 -16.84 -1.55 6.67
C ARG A 64 -16.13 -2.57 5.79
N GLU A 65 -16.03 -3.82 6.23
CA GLU A 65 -15.42 -4.87 5.41
C GLU A 65 -16.15 -5.03 4.08
N ALA A 66 -17.48 -5.06 4.08
CA ALA A 66 -18.26 -5.25 2.86
C ALA A 66 -18.00 -4.14 1.84
N TRP A 67 -17.96 -2.88 2.29
CA TRP A 67 -17.63 -1.75 1.42
C TRP A 67 -16.19 -1.79 0.92
N TRP A 68 -15.23 -2.09 1.79
CA TRP A 68 -13.83 -2.17 1.40
C TRP A 68 -13.57 -3.33 0.45
N LYS A 69 -14.26 -4.46 0.63
CA LYS A 69 -14.24 -5.59 -0.30
C LYS A 69 -14.72 -5.21 -1.68
N LEU A 70 -15.85 -4.51 -1.77
CA LEU A 70 -16.36 -4.01 -3.04
C LEU A 70 -15.37 -3.07 -3.73
N ALA A 71 -14.67 -2.21 -2.98
CA ALA A 71 -13.65 -1.33 -3.53
C ALA A 71 -12.44 -2.10 -4.07
N ILE A 72 -11.93 -3.09 -3.31
CA ILE A 72 -10.79 -3.91 -3.73
C ILE A 72 -11.13 -4.79 -4.94
N GLU A 73 -12.36 -5.28 -5.05
CA GLU A 73 -12.83 -6.06 -6.21
C GLU A 73 -12.85 -5.27 -7.52
N GLN A 74 -12.88 -3.93 -7.46
CA GLN A 74 -12.84 -3.05 -8.62
C GLN A 74 -11.42 -2.72 -9.10
N LEU A 75 -10.38 -3.13 -8.35
CA LEU A 75 -9.00 -2.87 -8.75
C LEU A 75 -8.59 -3.70 -9.98
N PRO A 76 -7.65 -3.21 -10.80
CA PRO A 76 -6.99 -4.03 -11.80
C PRO A 76 -6.42 -5.31 -11.17
N GLU A 77 -6.51 -6.43 -11.89
CA GLU A 77 -6.21 -7.76 -11.32
C GLU A 77 -4.83 -7.84 -10.66
N LYS A 78 -3.80 -7.23 -11.27
CA LYS A 78 -2.46 -7.16 -10.70
C LYS A 78 -2.46 -6.40 -9.36
N THR A 79 -3.03 -5.19 -9.34
CA THR A 79 -3.09 -4.35 -8.13
C THR A 79 -3.88 -5.03 -7.01
N LYS A 80 -5.00 -5.69 -7.35
CA LYS A 80 -5.79 -6.49 -6.41
C LYS A 80 -4.96 -7.62 -5.81
N ALA A 81 -4.23 -8.37 -6.65
CA ALA A 81 -3.38 -9.47 -6.19
C ALA A 81 -2.25 -8.96 -5.28
N ASP A 82 -1.60 -7.85 -5.64
CA ASP A 82 -0.54 -7.23 -4.85
C ASP A 82 -1.06 -6.78 -3.47
N PHE A 83 -2.23 -6.13 -3.43
CA PHE A 83 -2.91 -5.74 -2.20
C PHE A 83 -3.26 -6.94 -1.32
N MET A 84 -3.90 -7.97 -1.89
CA MET A 84 -4.36 -9.14 -1.13
C MET A 84 -3.21 -10.02 -0.61
N ASN A 85 -2.01 -9.85 -1.16
CA ASN A 85 -0.78 -10.53 -0.73
C ASN A 85 0.03 -9.74 0.31
N LEU A 86 -0.49 -8.60 0.79
CA LEU A 86 0.12 -7.88 1.92
C LEU A 86 -0.08 -8.65 3.24
N THR A 87 0.77 -8.31 4.21
CA THR A 87 0.73 -8.86 5.56
C THR A 87 -0.59 -8.47 6.26
N TYR A 88 -1.13 -9.34 7.09
CA TYR A 88 -2.31 -9.09 7.93
C TYR A 88 -2.04 -9.62 9.35
N VAL A 89 -2.75 -9.11 10.37
CA VAL A 89 -2.39 -9.28 11.78
C VAL A 89 -3.04 -10.48 12.45
N PHE A 90 -4.36 -10.63 12.29
CA PHE A 90 -5.18 -11.56 13.07
C PHE A 90 -5.62 -12.80 12.30
N GLY A 91 -5.67 -12.72 10.96
CA GLY A 91 -6.04 -13.85 10.10
C GLY A 91 -7.51 -14.24 10.15
N ASP A 92 -8.40 -13.37 10.65
CA ASP A 92 -9.83 -13.56 10.54
C ASP A 92 -10.28 -13.27 9.10
N MET A 93 -10.57 -14.33 8.36
CA MET A 93 -10.96 -14.26 6.96
C MET A 93 -12.25 -13.47 6.71
N ARG A 94 -13.08 -13.25 7.74
CA ARG A 94 -14.31 -12.44 7.64
C ARG A 94 -14.03 -10.95 7.55
N ILE A 95 -12.83 -10.51 7.94
CA ILE A 95 -12.42 -9.10 7.99
C ILE A 95 -11.01 -8.91 7.40
N ARG A 96 -10.65 -9.74 6.41
CA ARG A 96 -9.30 -9.84 5.88
C ARG A 96 -8.79 -8.50 5.33
N ILE A 97 -9.63 -7.71 4.68
CA ILE A 97 -9.22 -6.44 4.08
C ILE A 97 -8.95 -5.42 5.18
N GLN A 98 -9.80 -5.31 6.19
CA GLN A 98 -9.49 -4.50 7.37
C GLN A 98 -8.20 -4.92 8.07
N ASP A 99 -7.94 -6.21 8.16
CA ASP A 99 -6.73 -6.74 8.78
C ASP A 99 -5.46 -6.38 7.97
N ILE A 100 -5.55 -6.43 6.63
CA ILE A 100 -4.51 -5.91 5.73
C ILE A 100 -4.33 -4.39 5.92
N VAL A 101 -5.41 -3.61 5.88
CA VAL A 101 -5.33 -2.15 6.02
C VAL A 101 -4.68 -1.77 7.34
N LYS A 102 -5.07 -2.43 8.45
CA LYS A 102 -4.49 -2.18 9.77
C LYS A 102 -2.98 -2.40 9.83
N ALA A 103 -2.46 -3.41 9.10
CA ALA A 103 -1.04 -3.74 9.10
C ALA A 103 -0.20 -2.83 8.17
N ASN A 104 -0.80 -2.17 7.18
CA ASN A 104 -0.07 -1.58 6.05
C ASN A 104 -0.39 -0.10 5.79
N THR A 105 -1.30 0.52 6.56
CA THR A 105 -1.79 1.88 6.30
C THR A 105 -0.75 2.98 6.55
N PHE A 106 -0.76 3.96 5.65
CA PHE A 106 -0.15 5.26 5.84
C PHE A 106 -1.28 6.28 6.04
N GLN A 107 -1.11 7.18 7.01
CA GLN A 107 -2.03 8.32 7.16
C GLN A 107 -1.72 9.37 6.08
N VAL A 108 -2.75 9.80 5.37
CA VAL A 108 -2.66 10.85 4.36
C VAL A 108 -3.67 11.93 4.68
N ASP A 109 -3.20 13.18 4.76
CA ASP A 109 -4.07 14.35 4.84
C ASP A 109 -4.50 14.76 3.42
N VAL A 110 -5.81 14.81 3.20
CA VAL A 110 -6.41 15.34 1.97
C VAL A 110 -7.35 16.46 2.38
N GLU A 111 -6.97 17.69 2.07
CA GLU A 111 -7.73 18.90 2.40
C GLU A 111 -8.10 19.01 3.89
N GLY A 112 -7.18 18.66 4.80
CA GLY A 112 -7.41 18.71 6.26
C GLY A 112 -8.17 17.51 6.81
N VAL A 113 -8.43 16.49 5.98
CA VAL A 113 -9.12 15.26 6.37
C VAL A 113 -8.16 14.09 6.33
N ASN A 114 -8.07 13.36 7.44
CA ASN A 114 -7.20 12.20 7.56
C ASN A 114 -7.83 10.96 6.86
N HIS A 115 -7.04 10.34 6.01
CA HIS A 115 -7.38 9.14 5.26
C HIS A 115 -6.38 8.02 5.54
N LEU A 116 -6.86 6.79 5.40
CA LEU A 116 -6.07 5.58 5.37
C LEU A 116 -5.67 5.30 3.93
N ALA A 117 -4.38 5.22 3.65
CA ALA A 117 -3.85 4.94 2.32
C ALA A 117 -3.00 3.67 2.32
N ILE A 118 -3.15 2.85 1.27
CA ILE A 118 -2.31 1.66 1.06
C ILE A 118 -1.60 1.77 -0.28
N PHE A 119 -0.29 1.56 -0.25
CA PHE A 119 0.60 1.51 -1.40
C PHE A 119 1.25 0.12 -1.42
N PRO A 120 0.71 -0.87 -2.15
CA PRO A 120 1.15 -2.26 -2.06
C PRO A 120 2.66 -2.44 -2.21
N GLU A 121 3.31 -1.62 -3.03
CA GLU A 121 4.75 -1.58 -3.23
C GLU A 121 5.47 -1.08 -1.97
N THR A 122 5.11 0.09 -1.47
CA THR A 122 5.74 0.73 -0.30
C THR A 122 5.50 -0.06 0.99
N SER A 123 4.34 -0.69 1.13
CA SER A 123 3.99 -1.52 2.29
C SER A 123 4.86 -2.79 2.42
N ARG A 124 5.73 -3.10 1.44
CA ARG A 124 6.78 -4.14 1.57
C ARG A 124 8.01 -3.66 2.33
N LEU A 125 8.11 -2.38 2.69
CA LEU A 125 9.17 -1.91 3.57
C LEU A 125 8.99 -2.49 4.97
N ASN A 126 9.99 -3.25 5.43
CA ASN A 126 9.97 -3.78 6.78
C ASN A 126 10.28 -2.67 7.79
N HIS A 127 9.59 -2.70 8.93
CA HIS A 127 9.89 -1.82 10.05
C HIS A 127 11.35 -2.01 10.51
N ALA A 128 12.06 -0.90 10.70
CA ALA A 128 13.36 -0.85 11.34
C ALA A 128 13.35 0.30 12.35
N CYS A 129 13.72 0.03 13.61
CA CYS A 129 13.77 1.06 14.66
C CYS A 129 14.82 2.15 14.38
N ASN A 130 15.79 1.89 13.50
CA ASN A 130 16.81 2.84 13.06
C ASN A 130 16.95 2.73 11.54
N PRO A 131 15.98 3.26 10.76
CA PRO A 131 16.03 3.20 9.31
C PRO A 131 17.26 3.94 8.79
N LYS A 132 17.87 3.43 7.73
CA LYS A 132 19.12 3.93 7.13
C LYS A 132 18.88 4.53 5.77
#